data_AF-A0A3D2WML7-F1
#
_entry.id   AF-A0A3D2WML7-F1
#
_cell.length_a   1.000
_cell.length_b   1.000
_cell.length_c   1.000
_cell.angle_alpha   90.00
_cell.angle_beta   90.00
_cell.angle_gamma   90.00
#
_symmetry.space_group_name_H-M   'P 1'
#
loop_
_entity.id
_entity.type
_entity.pdbx_description
1 polymer ?
#
loop_
_entity_poly.entity_id
_entity_poly.type
_entity_poly.pdbx_seq_one_letter_code
_entity_poly.pdbx_strand_id
1 'polypeptide(L)'
;QDTIARFGGDEFSLILENLADIKDAGYIAQHLLDLVTKPFMFGTKPISITLSIGIAIGAPDLTYDPATLLKQADIARYRAKEKSHSDFQYFADSLNEAIHTDIGIGRNLTDALQRIFHQKPDSE
;
A
#
# COMPACT_ATOMS: atom_id res chain seq x y z
N GLN A 1 -2.94 17.88 0.07
CA GLN A 1 -1.55 17.97 -0.42
C GLN A 1 -0.83 16.83 0.28
N ASP A 2 -0.06 16.03 -0.44
CA ASP A 2 0.55 14.84 0.14
C ASP A 2 2.01 15.13 0.50
N THR A 3 2.45 14.61 1.64
CA THR A 3 3.80 14.84 2.16
C THR A 3 4.52 13.52 2.34
N ILE A 4 5.77 13.46 1.90
CA ILE A 4 6.68 12.34 2.14
C ILE A 4 7.87 12.80 2.99
N ALA A 5 8.23 12.00 3.98
CA ALA A 5 9.38 12.23 4.83
C ALA A 5 10.19 10.94 4.99
N ARG A 6 11.51 11.07 5.14
CA ARG A 6 12.41 9.97 5.51
C ARG A 6 12.87 10.18 6.94
N PHE A 7 12.52 9.26 7.84
CA PHE A 7 12.83 9.38 9.27
C PHE A 7 14.25 8.91 9.58
N GLY A 8 14.78 7.96 8.82
CA GLY A 8 16.12 7.43 8.98
C GLY A 8 16.24 6.04 8.36
N GLY A 9 17.46 5.59 8.05
CA GLY A 9 17.66 4.26 7.48
C GLY A 9 16.82 4.01 6.22
N ASP A 10 16.04 2.94 6.22
CA ASP A 10 15.08 2.53 5.19
C ASP A 10 13.63 2.93 5.52
N GLU A 11 13.41 3.80 6.52
CA GLU A 11 12.08 4.20 6.99
C GLU A 11 11.59 5.50 6.34
N PHE A 12 10.39 5.41 5.77
CA PHE A 12 9.67 6.50 5.13
C PHE A 12 8.28 6.64 5.74
N SER A 13 7.75 7.86 5.76
CA SER A 13 6.37 8.14 6.17
C SER A 13 5.69 9.01 5.13
N LEU A 14 4.42 8.71 4.90
CA LEU A 14 3.56 9.45 4.00
C LEU A 14 2.40 10.02 4.82
N ILE A 15 2.11 11.29 4.62
CA ILE A 15 0.93 11.96 5.16
C ILE A 15 0.02 12.23 3.97
N LEU A 16 -1.16 11.63 4.02
CA LEU A 16 -2.20 11.79 3.02
C LEU A 16 -3.31 12.63 3.64
N GLU A 17 -3.62 13.76 2.99
CA GLU A 17 -4.62 14.70 3.48
C GLU A 17 -5.83 14.72 2.56
N ASN A 18 -7.02 14.97 3.12
CA ASN A 18 -8.27 15.10 2.37
C ASN A 18 -8.61 13.87 1.51
N LEU A 19 -8.40 12.67 2.07
CA LEU A 19 -8.88 11.43 1.47
C LEU A 19 -10.40 11.48 1.31
N ALA A 20 -10.90 11.05 0.15
CA ALA A 20 -12.34 10.98 -0.09
C ALA A 20 -12.95 9.76 0.63
N ASP A 21 -12.19 8.66 0.68
CA ASP A 21 -12.50 7.45 1.42
C ASP A 21 -11.24 6.93 2.15
N ILE A 22 -11.42 6.29 3.31
CA ILE A 22 -10.36 5.59 4.05
C ILE A 22 -9.68 4.52 3.17
N LYS A 23 -10.40 3.95 2.22
CA LYS A 23 -9.87 2.98 1.24
C LYS A 23 -8.79 3.55 0.34
N ASP A 24 -8.79 4.87 0.09
CA ASP A 24 -7.82 5.54 -0.76
C ASP A 24 -6.39 5.33 -0.27
N ALA A 25 -6.19 5.33 1.06
CA ALA A 25 -4.89 5.02 1.66
C ALA A 25 -4.43 3.59 1.32
N GLY A 26 -5.35 2.62 1.28
CA GLY A 26 -5.09 1.23 0.94
C GLY A 26 -4.75 1.06 -0.54
N TYR A 27 -5.45 1.77 -1.43
CA TYR A 27 -5.09 1.79 -2.86
C TYR A 27 -3.70 2.38 -3.10
N ILE A 28 -3.35 3.48 -2.41
CA ILE A 28 -2.01 4.08 -2.48
C ILE A 28 -0.96 3.11 -1.95
N ALA A 29 -1.21 2.47 -0.80
CA ALA A 29 -0.30 1.48 -0.24
C ALA A 29 -0.09 0.31 -1.21
N GLN A 30 -1.17 -0.25 -1.77
CA GLN A 30 -1.07 -1.32 -2.76
C GLN A 30 -0.28 -0.90 -3.99
N HIS A 31 -0.48 0.33 -4.48
CA HIS A 31 0.28 0.85 -5.61
C HIS A 31 1.78 0.89 -5.31
N LEU A 32 2.17 1.32 -4.11
CA LEU A 32 3.57 1.31 -3.68
C LEU A 32 4.14 -0.13 -3.61
N LEU A 33 3.37 -1.10 -3.11
CA LEU A 33 3.77 -2.51 -3.10
C LEU A 33 3.99 -3.04 -4.53
N ASP A 34 3.11 -2.70 -5.47
CA ASP A 34 3.22 -3.11 -6.88
C ASP A 34 4.42 -2.48 -7.59
N LEU A 35 4.85 -1.29 -7.17
CA LEU A 35 6.06 -0.65 -7.68
C LEU A 35 7.33 -1.34 -7.18
N VAL A 36 7.39 -1.72 -5.89
CA VAL A 36 8.60 -2.31 -5.30
C VAL A 36 8.76 -3.81 -5.59
N THR A 37 7.70 -4.50 -5.99
CA THR A 37 7.75 -5.92 -6.36
C THR A 37 8.50 -6.16 -7.67
N LYS A 38 8.70 -5.13 -8.49
CA LYS A 38 9.52 -5.21 -9.69
C LYS A 38 11.01 -5.14 -9.31
N PRO A 39 11.86 -6.10 -9.74
CA PRO A 39 13.28 -6.06 -9.44
C PRO A 39 13.93 -4.76 -9.93
N PHE A 40 14.73 -4.15 -9.07
CA PHE A 40 15.55 -2.98 -9.39
C PHE A 40 16.86 -3.44 -10.02
N MET A 41 17.28 -2.79 -11.11
CA MET A 41 18.58 -3.06 -11.71
C MET A 41 19.66 -2.24 -11.01
N PHE A 42 20.57 -2.89 -10.30
CA PHE A 42 21.76 -2.26 -9.74
C PHE A 42 22.99 -2.71 -10.52
N GLY A 43 23.38 -1.88 -11.49
CA GLY A 43 24.33 -2.29 -12.53
C GLY A 43 23.73 -3.41 -13.37
N THR A 44 24.36 -4.59 -13.36
CA THR A 44 23.90 -5.78 -14.10
C THR A 44 23.13 -6.77 -13.23
N LYS A 45 22.98 -6.51 -11.92
CA LYS A 45 22.35 -7.45 -10.99
C LYS A 45 20.92 -7.00 -10.66
N PRO A 46 19.92 -7.88 -10.79
CA PRO A 46 18.59 -7.61 -10.28
C PRO A 46 18.61 -7.71 -8.75
N ILE A 47 18.00 -6.73 -8.08
CA ILE A 47 17.79 -6.70 -6.65
C ILE A 47 16.30 -6.63 -6.38
N SER A 48 15.80 -7.58 -5.59
CA SER A 48 14.44 -7.55 -5.07
C SER A 48 14.45 -6.94 -3.67
N ILE A 49 13.53 -6.02 -3.43
CA ILE A 49 13.28 -5.46 -2.09
C ILE A 49 11.84 -5.77 -1.69
N THR A 50 11.59 -5.78 -0.38
CA THR A 50 10.23 -5.87 0.16
C THR A 50 9.87 -4.56 0.84
N LEU A 51 8.56 -4.30 0.93
CA LEU A 51 8.02 -3.12 1.59
C LEU A 51 6.93 -3.56 2.57
N SER A 52 7.01 -3.06 3.80
CA SER A 52 6.00 -3.28 4.83
C SER A 52 5.42 -1.93 5.19
N ILE A 53 4.10 -1.75 5.00
CA ILE A 53 3.43 -0.47 5.19
C ILE A 53 2.44 -0.59 6.35
N GLY A 54 2.48 0.38 7.25
CA GLY A 54 1.47 0.54 8.30
C GLY A 54 0.65 1.80 8.08
N ILE A 55 -0.67 1.67 8.17
CA ILE A 55 -1.62 2.75 7.90
C ILE A 55 -2.39 3.06 9.19
N ALA A 56 -2.41 4.33 9.58
CA ALA A 56 -3.29 4.82 10.64
C ALA A 56 -4.13 5.96 10.08
N ILE A 57 -5.40 6.00 10.48
CA ILE A 57 -6.38 6.98 10.00
C ILE A 57 -6.65 7.97 11.14
N GLY A 58 -6.38 9.25 10.90
CA GLY A 58 -6.82 10.30 11.78
C GLY A 58 -8.31 10.59 11.54
N ALA A 59 -9.12 10.60 12.60
CA ALA A 59 -10.51 11.05 12.49
C ALA A 59 -10.58 12.58 12.63
N PRO A 60 -11.40 13.28 11.83
CA PRO A 60 -11.49 14.74 11.85
C PRO A 60 -12.08 15.31 13.16
N ASP A 61 -12.82 14.51 13.91
CA ASP A 61 -13.61 14.91 15.09
C ASP A 61 -12.88 14.67 16.43
N LEU A 62 -11.74 14.00 16.39
CA LEU A 62 -10.90 13.74 17.56
C LEU A 62 -9.60 14.52 17.43
N THR A 63 -9.23 15.24 18.48
CA THR A 63 -7.89 15.84 18.60
C THR A 63 -6.87 14.70 18.71
N TYR A 64 -6.40 14.19 17.57
CA TYR A 64 -5.36 13.17 17.56
C TYR A 64 -4.01 13.83 17.82
N ASP A 65 -3.36 13.39 18.88
CA ASP A 65 -1.94 13.61 19.10
C ASP A 65 -1.15 12.96 17.93
N PRO A 66 -0.33 13.74 17.18
CA PRO A 66 0.47 13.20 16.08
C PRO A 66 1.37 12.02 16.49
N ALA A 67 1.88 12.02 17.73
CA ALA A 67 2.71 10.93 18.22
C ALA A 67 1.90 9.62 18.37
N THR A 68 0.62 9.72 18.73
CA THR A 68 -0.28 8.57 18.78
C THR A 68 -0.54 7.99 17.40
N LEU A 69 -0.80 8.83 16.39
CA LEU A 69 -1.06 8.35 15.02
C LEU A 69 0.19 7.68 14.41
N LEU A 70 1.38 8.25 14.65
CA LEU A 70 2.65 7.66 14.25
C LEU A 70 2.88 6.30 14.92
N LYS A 71 2.63 6.19 16.23
CA LYS A 71 2.74 4.94 16.97
C LYS A 71 1.79 3.87 16.43
N GLN A 72 0.55 4.24 16.10
CA GLN A 72 -0.42 3.34 15.49
C GLN A 72 0.05 2.83 14.13
N ALA A 73 0.55 3.74 13.27
CA ALA A 73 1.10 3.38 11.98
C ALA A 73 2.31 2.44 12.12
N ASP A 74 3.21 2.67 13.07
CA ASP A 74 4.35 1.79 13.29
C ASP A 74 3.94 0.40 13.80
N ILE A 75 2.97 0.30 14.71
CA ILE A 75 2.41 -0.99 15.15
C ILE A 75 1.84 -1.76 13.95
N ALA A 76 1.09 -1.08 13.08
CA ALA A 76 0.52 -1.71 11.89
C ALA A 76 1.62 -2.14 10.89
N ARG A 77 2.65 -1.31 10.72
CA ARG A 77 3.81 -1.62 9.88
C ARG A 77 4.56 -2.85 10.39
N TYR A 78 4.72 -2.96 11.71
CA TYR A 78 5.32 -4.13 12.33
C TYR A 78 4.49 -5.40 12.05
N ARG A 79 3.16 -5.34 12.16
CA ARG A 79 2.26 -6.46 11.75
C ARG A 79 2.45 -6.84 10.27
N ALA A 80 2.61 -5.85 9.40
CA ALA A 80 2.91 -6.09 7.98
C ALA A 80 4.29 -6.71 7.78
N LYS A 81 5.28 -6.36 8.62
CA LYS A 81 6.65 -6.89 8.57
C LYS A 81 6.74 -8.37 8.98
N GLU A 82 5.82 -8.83 9.83
CA GLU A 82 5.72 -10.25 10.20
C GLU A 82 5.23 -11.13 9.04
N LYS A 83 4.72 -10.53 7.95
CA LYS A 83 4.43 -11.25 6.71
C LYS A 83 5.71 -11.50 5.92
N SER A 84 5.79 -12.65 5.26
CA SER A 84 6.97 -13.06 4.48
C SER A 84 7.11 -12.35 3.12
N HIS A 85 6.13 -11.53 2.74
CA HIS A 85 6.09 -10.79 1.47
C HIS A 85 5.78 -9.30 1.73
N SER A 86 5.92 -8.47 0.69
CA SER A 86 5.48 -7.08 0.76
C SER A 86 3.99 -7.00 1.07
N ASP A 87 3.60 -6.24 2.09
CA ASP A 87 2.21 -6.13 2.54
C ASP A 87 1.94 -4.78 3.20
N PHE A 88 0.66 -4.43 3.32
CA PHE A 88 0.20 -3.31 4.11
C PHE A 88 -0.84 -3.74 5.14
N GLN A 89 -0.84 -3.07 6.29
CA GLN A 89 -1.83 -3.28 7.34
C GLN A 89 -2.33 -1.93 7.86
N TYR A 90 -3.63 -1.82 8.07
CA TYR A 90 -4.26 -0.79 8.88
C TYR A 90 -4.08 -1.12 10.37
N PHE A 91 -3.93 -0.08 11.19
CA PHE A 91 -3.93 -0.23 12.65
C PHE A 91 -5.27 -0.78 13.17
N ALA A 92 -6.38 -0.31 12.60
CA ALA A 92 -7.71 -0.82 12.89
C ALA A 92 -7.96 -2.11 12.11
N ASP A 93 -7.91 -3.25 12.80
CA ASP A 93 -7.96 -4.58 12.17
C ASP A 93 -9.24 -4.82 11.35
N SER A 94 -10.36 -4.18 11.74
CA SER A 94 -11.64 -4.25 11.03
C SER A 94 -11.59 -3.71 9.59
N LEU A 95 -10.58 -2.90 9.25
CA LEU A 95 -10.41 -2.35 7.91
C LEU A 95 -9.65 -3.30 6.98
N ASN A 96 -8.80 -4.18 7.52
CA ASN A 96 -7.87 -4.96 6.71
C ASN A 96 -8.57 -5.90 5.72
N GLU A 97 -9.44 -6.78 6.21
CA GLU A 97 -10.06 -7.82 5.38
C GLU A 97 -10.90 -7.24 4.24
N ALA A 98 -11.74 -6.25 4.54
CA ALA A 98 -12.63 -5.65 3.56
C ALA A 98 -11.86 -4.91 2.46
N ILE A 99 -10.81 -4.17 2.82
CA ILE A 99 -10.03 -3.37 1.87
C ILE A 99 -9.14 -4.26 1.00
N HIS A 100 -8.48 -5.27 1.59
CA HIS A 100 -7.72 -6.27 0.83
C HIS A 100 -8.62 -7.01 -0.17
N THR A 101 -9.84 -7.36 0.23
CA THR A 101 -10.82 -8.00 -0.65
C THR A 101 -11.21 -7.08 -1.82
N ASP A 102 -11.54 -5.82 -1.54
CA ASP A 102 -11.96 -4.83 -2.53
C ASP A 102 -10.86 -4.57 -3.58
N ILE A 103 -9.62 -4.37 -3.12
CA ILE A 103 -8.44 -4.24 -3.96
C ILE A 103 -8.21 -5.50 -4.81
N GLY A 104 -8.32 -6.68 -4.18
CA GLY A 104 -8.16 -7.96 -4.87
C GLY A 104 -9.17 -8.16 -6.00
N ILE A 105 -10.45 -7.82 -5.76
CA ILE A 105 -11.50 -7.86 -6.78
C ILE A 105 -11.16 -6.93 -7.95
N GLY A 106 -10.77 -5.68 -7.67
CA GLY A 106 -10.40 -4.70 -8.70
C GLY A 106 -9.24 -5.17 -9.58
N ARG A 107 -8.23 -5.79 -8.98
CA ARG A 107 -7.09 -6.38 -9.72
C ARG A 107 -7.50 -7.56 -10.59
N ASN A 108 -8.26 -8.50 -10.04
CA ASN A 108 -8.71 -9.68 -10.77
C ASN A 108 -9.52 -9.28 -12.02
N LEU A 109 -10.37 -8.26 -11.91
CA LEU A 109 -11.11 -7.73 -13.04
C LEU A 109 -10.17 -7.11 -14.09
N THR A 110 -9.23 -6.28 -13.65
CA THR A 110 -8.27 -5.61 -14.54
C THR A 110 -7.42 -6.64 -15.30
N ASP A 111 -6.91 -7.66 -14.61
CA ASP A 111 -6.12 -8.73 -15.18
C ASP A 111 -6.93 -9.58 -16.18
N ALA A 112 -8.19 -9.87 -15.87
CA ALA A 112 -9.09 -10.60 -16.76
C ALA A 112 -9.34 -9.81 -18.05
N LEU A 113 -9.61 -8.50 -17.94
CA LEU A 113 -9.80 -7.63 -19.10
C LEU A 113 -8.53 -7.56 -19.95
N GLN A 114 -7.36 -7.39 -19.33
CA GLN A 114 -6.09 -7.38 -20.05
C GLN A 114 -5.88 -8.69 -20.84
N ARG A 115 -6.17 -9.85 -20.24
CA ARG A 115 -6.07 -11.15 -20.94
C ARG A 115 -6.99 -11.22 -22.16
N ILE A 116 -8.24 -10.75 -22.04
CA ILE A 116 -9.19 -10.73 -23.16
C ILE A 116 -8.69 -9.83 -24.29
N PHE A 117 -8.19 -8.63 -23.98
CA PHE A 117 -7.66 -7.71 -24.99
C PHE A 117 -6.38 -8.24 -25.67
N HIS A 118 -5.52 -8.96 -24.95
CA HIS A 118 -4.33 -9.60 -25.54
C HIS A 118 -4.66 -10.89 -26.32
N GLN A 119 -5.82 -11.51 -26.09
CA GLN A 119 -6.29 -12.69 -26.82
C GLN A 119 -7.05 -12.37 -28.11
N LYS A 120 -7.11 -11.10 -28.53
CA LYS A 120 -7.60 -10.71 -29.85
C LYS A 120 -6.42 -10.43 -30.79
N PRO A 121 -5.72 -11.45 -31.34
CA PRO A 121 -4.85 -11.24 -32.49
C PRO A 121 -5.73 -11.10 -33.74
N ASP A 122 -5.39 -10.12 -34.57
CA ASP A 122 -5.75 -9.92 -35.97
C ASP A 122 -6.68 -11.01 -36.55
N SER A 123 -7.99 -10.79 -36.42
CA SER A 123 -8.98 -11.43 -37.29
C SER A 123 -9.28 -10.45 -38.42
N GLU A 124 -8.83 -10.83 -39.61
CA GLU A 124 -9.11 -10.34 -40.98
C GLU A 124 -10.19 -9.27 -41.17
#